data_AF-A0A2G5T2K1-F1
#
_entry.id   AF-A0A2G5T2K1-F1
#
_cell.length_a   1.000
_cell.length_b   1.000
_cell.length_c   1.000
_cell.angle_alpha   90.00
_cell.angle_beta   90.00
_cell.angle_gamma   90.00
#
_symmetry.space_group_name_H-M   'P 1'
#
loop_
_entity.id
_entity.type
_entity.pdbx_description
1 polymer ?
#
loop_
_entity_poly.entity_id
_entity_poly.type
_entity_poly.pdbx_seq_one_letter_code
_entity_poly.pdbx_strand_id
1 'polypeptide(L)'
;MTVSIPKQTVVPGEVLPITLEIYNTSKRSCTSIRTELHQRSHYYYLNTSPTIYSKQRMQSKRVAENRKPINIESQAHGRETVEIKIPHVLTPTLKCPIIEVRYYLSVELVADVLLNNTLHSVFDIIIGADPMSNHVTGDLSMSAPSAPPVVYRTESLPPPYPSLSLTAFSAPPSYDESTAETERL
;
A
#
# COMPACT_ATOMS: atom_id res chain seq x y z
N MET A 1 18.66 23.60 -7.41
CA MET A 1 17.30 23.18 -7.77
C MET A 1 16.43 23.39 -6.54
N THR A 2 15.28 24.02 -6.70
CA THR A 2 14.28 24.19 -5.65
C THR A 2 13.02 23.45 -6.08
N VAL A 3 12.47 22.62 -5.20
CA VAL A 3 11.26 21.83 -5.49
C VAL A 3 10.15 22.31 -4.55
N SER A 4 8.99 22.60 -5.12
CA SER A 4 7.79 23.01 -4.40
C SER A 4 6.69 21.97 -4.61
N ILE A 5 6.18 21.45 -3.50
CA ILE A 5 5.08 20.48 -3.46
C ILE A 5 3.91 21.18 -2.76
N PRO A 6 2.72 21.25 -3.38
CA PRO A 6 1.60 22.05 -2.87
C PRO A 6 1.05 21.49 -1.56
N LYS A 7 1.13 20.17 -1.37
CA LYS A 7 0.68 19.49 -0.16
C LYS A 7 1.40 18.18 0.08
N GLN A 8 1.57 17.84 1.34
CA GLN A 8 2.25 16.61 1.77
C GLN A 8 1.27 15.45 2.00
N THR A 9 0.01 15.75 2.27
CA THR A 9 -1.05 14.76 2.45
C THR A 9 -1.87 14.64 1.18
N VAL A 10 -1.90 13.45 0.61
CA VAL A 10 -2.59 13.14 -0.66
C VAL A 10 -3.53 11.96 -0.47
N VAL A 11 -4.57 11.88 -1.30
CA VAL A 11 -5.53 10.77 -1.30
C VAL A 11 -5.24 9.84 -2.48
N PRO A 12 -5.46 8.52 -2.36
CA PRO A 12 -5.37 7.62 -3.51
C PRO A 12 -6.18 8.11 -4.72
N GLY A 13 -5.63 7.98 -5.93
CA GLY A 13 -6.26 8.45 -7.17
C GLY A 13 -6.03 9.93 -7.51
N GLU A 14 -5.46 10.70 -6.58
CA GLU A 14 -5.17 12.11 -6.82
C GLU A 14 -3.98 12.34 -7.77
N VAL A 15 -3.95 13.49 -8.45
CA VAL A 15 -2.78 13.95 -9.20
C VAL A 15 -2.07 15.03 -8.39
N LEU A 16 -0.80 14.79 -8.06
CA LEU A 16 0.03 15.73 -7.32
C LEU A 16 0.93 16.53 -8.28
N PRO A 17 0.68 17.83 -8.49
CA PRO A 17 1.57 18.68 -9.29
C PRO A 17 2.78 19.10 -8.46
N ILE A 18 3.97 19.03 -9.07
CA ILE A 18 5.26 19.35 -8.46
C ILE A 18 5.91 20.42 -9.32
N THR A 19 6.29 21.54 -8.70
CA THR A 19 6.96 22.64 -9.40
C THR A 19 8.45 22.65 -9.08
N LEU A 20 9.28 22.71 -10.12
CA LEU A 20 10.72 22.77 -10.01
C LEU A 20 11.22 24.12 -10.53
N GLU A 21 12.01 24.81 -9.72
CA GLU A 21 12.85 25.92 -10.16
C GLU A 21 14.28 25.44 -10.31
N ILE A 22 14.79 25.50 -11.54
CA ILE A 22 16.06 24.93 -11.95
C ILE A 22 17.00 26.09 -12.26
N TYR A 23 18.04 26.22 -11.45
CA TYR A 23 19.12 27.18 -11.62
C TYR A 23 20.34 26.39 -12.12
N ASN A 24 20.49 26.25 -13.43
CA ASN A 24 21.54 25.44 -14.04
C ASN A 24 22.81 26.27 -14.24
N THR A 25 23.64 26.37 -13.21
CA THR A 25 24.96 27.00 -13.30
C THR A 25 26.05 26.04 -13.82
N SER A 26 25.67 24.88 -14.36
CA SER A 26 26.61 23.89 -14.90
C SER A 26 26.94 24.16 -16.37
N LYS A 27 27.98 23.49 -16.88
CA LYS A 27 28.38 23.52 -18.31
C LYS A 27 27.56 22.57 -19.18
N ARG A 28 26.54 21.91 -18.62
CA ARG A 28 25.75 20.85 -19.27
C ARG A 28 24.28 21.22 -19.24
N SER A 29 23.52 20.75 -20.22
CA SER A 29 22.07 20.91 -20.24
C SER A 29 21.38 19.88 -19.33
N CYS A 30 20.18 20.22 -18.86
CA CYS A 30 19.28 19.28 -18.19
C CYS A 30 18.25 18.75 -19.19
N THR A 31 18.09 17.43 -19.25
CA THR A 31 17.36 16.72 -20.32
C THR A 31 16.05 16.10 -19.87
N SER A 32 15.93 15.74 -18.59
CA SER A 32 14.67 15.22 -18.08
C SER A 32 14.53 15.41 -16.58
N ILE A 33 13.28 15.52 -16.14
CA ILE A 33 12.87 15.44 -14.75
C ILE A 33 12.23 14.08 -14.56
N ARG A 34 12.67 13.34 -13.55
CA ARG A 34 12.09 12.06 -13.17
C ARG A 34 11.51 12.19 -11.78
N THR A 35 10.29 11.73 -11.62
CA THR A 35 9.56 11.75 -10.36
C THR A 35 9.07 10.35 -10.05
N GLU A 36 9.31 9.87 -8.84
CA GLU A 36 8.92 8.53 -8.43
C GLU A 36 8.32 8.56 -7.03
N LEU A 37 7.18 7.90 -6.86
CA LEU A 37 6.61 7.64 -5.54
C LEU A 37 7.03 6.24 -5.10
N HIS A 38 7.62 6.15 -3.91
CA HIS A 38 8.04 4.89 -3.31
C HIS A 38 7.26 4.63 -2.02
N GLN A 39 6.86 3.38 -1.83
CA GLN A 39 6.33 2.84 -0.59
C GLN A 39 7.44 2.08 0.13
N ARG A 40 7.69 2.44 1.39
CA ARG A 40 8.60 1.74 2.29
C ARG A 40 7.80 1.14 3.44
N SER A 41 7.87 -0.19 3.56
CA SER A 41 7.18 -0.96 4.61
C SER A 41 8.22 -1.58 5.55
N HIS A 42 8.13 -1.27 6.83
CA HIS A 42 8.94 -1.85 7.90
C HIS A 42 8.08 -2.82 8.69
N TYR A 43 8.61 -4.02 8.93
CA TYR A 43 7.97 -5.05 9.74
C TYR A 43 8.85 -5.34 10.95
N TYR A 44 8.26 -5.22 12.14
CA TYR A 44 8.88 -5.48 13.43
C TYR A 44 8.28 -6.77 14.01
N TYR A 45 9.12 -7.70 14.42
CA TYR A 45 8.67 -8.91 15.12
C TYR A 45 9.54 -9.21 16.34
N LEU A 46 8.90 -9.61 17.43
CA LEU A 46 9.54 -10.05 18.65
C LEU A 46 9.87 -11.52 18.53
N ASN A 47 11.13 -11.88 18.78
CA ASN A 47 11.51 -13.27 18.95
C ASN A 47 11.29 -13.65 20.41
N THR A 48 10.70 -14.81 20.68
CA THR A 48 10.48 -15.36 22.03
C THR A 48 11.77 -15.78 22.74
N SER A 49 12.93 -15.62 22.10
CA SER A 49 14.24 -15.90 22.67
C SER A 49 14.79 -14.69 23.45
N PRO A 50 15.39 -14.88 24.64
CA PRO A 50 15.92 -13.81 25.50
C PRO A 50 17.15 -13.08 24.93
N THR A 51 17.60 -13.43 23.73
CA THR A 51 18.70 -12.76 23.02
C THR A 51 18.18 -11.57 22.23
N ILE A 52 18.47 -10.39 22.79
CA ILE A 52 17.99 -9.04 22.50
C ILE A 52 18.39 -8.57 21.09
N TYR A 53 17.78 -9.11 20.04
CA TYR A 53 17.82 -8.50 18.71
C TYR A 53 16.41 -8.45 18.14
N SER A 54 15.83 -7.25 18.07
CA SER A 54 14.62 -7.01 17.28
C SER A 54 14.98 -7.22 15.81
N LYS A 55 14.44 -8.29 15.22
CA LYS A 55 14.61 -8.49 13.78
C LYS A 55 13.64 -7.56 13.06
N GLN A 56 14.18 -6.81 12.12
CA GLN A 56 13.43 -5.89 11.26
C GLN A 56 13.52 -6.35 9.82
N ARG A 57 12.40 -6.31 9.09
CA ARG A 57 12.38 -6.49 7.63
C ARG A 57 11.92 -5.19 7.00
N MET A 58 12.72 -4.66 6.08
CA MET A 58 12.37 -3.50 5.28
C MET A 58 12.08 -3.94 3.84
N GLN A 59 10.96 -3.49 3.30
CA GLN A 59 10.57 -3.66 1.91
C GLN A 59 10.35 -2.29 1.28
N SER A 60 10.92 -2.05 0.11
CA SER A 60 10.67 -0.83 -0.68
C SER A 60 10.10 -1.21 -2.04
N LYS A 61 9.10 -0.47 -2.51
CA LYS A 61 8.44 -0.66 -3.79
C LYS A 61 8.16 0.69 -4.43
N ARG A 62 8.53 0.87 -5.70
CA ARG A 62 8.07 2.01 -6.50
C ARG A 62 6.61 1.81 -6.91
N VAL A 63 5.75 2.77 -6.56
CA VAL A 63 4.30 2.68 -6.78
C VAL A 63 3.81 3.60 -7.90
N ALA A 64 4.53 4.67 -8.21
CA ALA A 64 4.28 5.52 -9.36
C ALA A 64 5.59 6.11 -9.91
N GLU A 65 5.61 6.40 -11.20
CA GLU A 65 6.73 7.05 -11.89
C GLU A 65 6.18 7.98 -12.97
N ASN A 66 6.79 9.15 -13.12
CA ASN A 66 6.62 10.02 -14.28
C ASN A 66 7.99 10.58 -14.69
N ARG A 67 8.27 10.57 -15.99
CA ARG A 67 9.44 11.20 -16.59
C ARG A 67 8.99 12.26 -17.59
N LYS A 68 9.39 13.51 -17.35
CA LYS A 68 9.13 14.64 -18.24
C LYS A 68 10.43 15.03 -18.96
N PRO A 69 10.48 14.96 -20.31
CA PRO A 69 11.59 15.52 -21.06
C PRO A 69 11.58 17.05 -20.93
N ILE A 70 12.75 17.65 -20.74
CA ILE A 70 12.95 19.09 -20.67
C ILE A 70 14.22 19.45 -21.44
N ASN A 71 14.39 20.72 -21.77
CA ASN A 71 15.65 21.19 -22.33
C ASN A 71 16.02 22.52 -21.67
N ILE A 72 16.79 22.44 -20.60
CA ILE A 72 17.35 23.62 -19.94
C ILE A 72 18.82 23.67 -20.29
N GLU A 73 19.20 24.68 -21.07
CA GLU A 73 20.57 24.87 -21.53
C GLU A 73 21.55 25.09 -20.37
N SER A 74 22.83 24.95 -20.65
CA SER A 74 23.90 25.29 -19.69
C SER A 74 23.84 26.76 -19.32
N GLN A 75 24.17 27.11 -18.07
CA GLN A 75 24.14 28.49 -17.57
C GLN A 75 22.77 29.18 -17.67
N ALA A 76 21.69 28.41 -17.69
CA ALA A 76 20.33 28.92 -17.84
C ALA A 76 19.46 28.66 -16.59
N HIS A 77 18.33 29.36 -16.55
CA HIS A 77 17.30 29.19 -15.54
C HIS A 77 16.02 28.68 -16.20
N GLY A 78 15.34 27.74 -15.56
CA GLY A 78 14.08 27.18 -16.05
C GLY A 78 13.12 26.92 -14.91
N ARG A 79 11.83 26.97 -15.23
CA ARG A 79 10.75 26.60 -14.32
C ARG A 79 9.86 25.58 -14.99
N GLU A 80 9.69 24.45 -14.34
CA GLU A 80 9.00 23.30 -14.90
C GLU A 80 8.01 22.73 -13.90
N THR A 81 6.85 22.32 -14.41
CA THR A 81 5.85 21.58 -13.62
C THR A 81 5.74 20.15 -14.14
N VAL A 82 5.78 19.18 -13.22
CA VAL A 82 5.59 17.75 -13.50
C VAL A 82 4.51 17.23 -12.56
N GLU A 83 3.72 16.28 -13.02
CA GLU A 83 2.62 15.72 -12.24
C GLU A 83 2.89 14.25 -11.95
N ILE A 84 2.58 13.79 -10.75
CA ILE A 84 2.61 12.36 -10.43
C ILE A 84 1.20 11.91 -10.06
N LYS A 85 0.73 10.84 -10.72
CA LYS A 85 -0.58 10.24 -10.43
C LYS A 85 -0.43 9.26 -9.28
N ILE A 86 -1.14 9.50 -8.19
CA ILE A 86 -1.21 8.61 -7.05
C ILE A 86 -2.14 7.44 -7.43
N PRO A 87 -1.68 6.17 -7.36
CA PRO A 87 -2.55 5.03 -7.66
C PRO A 87 -3.80 5.00 -6.77
N HIS A 88 -4.94 4.55 -7.32
CA HIS A 88 -6.21 4.42 -6.59
C HIS A 88 -6.14 3.36 -5.48
N VAL A 89 -5.33 2.32 -5.65
CA VAL A 89 -5.20 1.21 -4.69
C VAL A 89 -3.85 1.35 -3.99
N LEU A 90 -3.83 2.08 -2.88
CA LEU A 90 -2.67 2.21 -2.00
C LEU A 90 -3.06 1.96 -0.55
N THR A 91 -2.16 1.34 0.20
CA THR A 91 -2.28 1.26 1.66
C THR A 91 -2.07 2.65 2.25
N PRO A 92 -2.91 3.11 3.19
CA PRO A 92 -2.67 4.38 3.88
C PRO A 92 -1.31 4.41 4.59
N THR A 93 -0.77 5.62 4.79
CA THR A 93 0.38 5.80 5.68
C THR A 93 -0.02 5.40 7.09
N LEU A 94 0.72 4.47 7.68
CA LEU A 94 0.39 3.91 9.00
C LEU A 94 1.66 3.62 9.80
N LYS A 95 1.55 3.75 11.12
CA LYS A 95 2.61 3.38 12.06
C LYS A 95 2.00 2.68 13.26
N CYS A 96 2.31 1.40 13.43
CA CYS A 96 1.96 0.62 14.61
C CYS A 96 3.19 -0.18 15.11
N PRO A 97 3.12 -0.84 16.28
CA PRO A 97 4.28 -1.52 16.86
C PRO A 97 4.88 -2.65 16.02
N ILE A 98 4.09 -3.23 15.11
CA ILE A 98 4.50 -4.38 14.29
C ILE A 98 4.76 -4.00 12.82
N ILE A 99 4.16 -2.93 12.32
CA ILE A 99 4.25 -2.52 10.91
C ILE A 99 4.27 -1.00 10.80
N GLU A 100 5.11 -0.48 9.92
CA GLU A 100 5.12 0.92 9.52
C GLU A 100 5.16 1.02 8.00
N VAL A 101 4.20 1.72 7.41
CA VAL A 101 4.12 2.00 5.97
C VAL A 101 4.29 3.51 5.78
N ARG A 102 5.35 3.90 5.08
CA ARG A 102 5.66 5.29 4.73
C ARG A 102 5.82 5.43 3.22
N TYR A 103 5.58 6.65 2.74
CA TYR A 103 5.80 6.99 1.35
C TYR A 103 6.77 8.15 1.23
N TYR A 104 7.57 8.14 0.18
CA TYR A 104 8.42 9.26 -0.18
C TYR A 104 8.40 9.49 -1.69
N LEU A 105 8.41 10.76 -2.06
CA LEU A 105 8.54 11.24 -3.43
C LEU A 105 10.01 11.52 -3.70
N SER A 106 10.56 10.82 -4.70
CA SER A 106 11.88 11.06 -5.29
C SER A 106 11.72 12.00 -6.48
N VAL A 107 12.46 13.11 -6.49
CA VAL A 107 12.54 14.04 -7.62
C VAL A 107 13.99 14.11 -8.08
N GLU A 108 14.22 13.71 -9.33
CA GLU A 108 15.54 13.62 -9.95
C GLU A 108 15.59 14.54 -11.18
N LEU A 109 16.60 15.41 -11.23
CA LEU A 109 16.94 16.20 -12.41
C LEU A 109 18.13 15.55 -13.11
N VAL A 110 17.92 15.12 -14.35
CA VAL A 110 18.91 14.41 -15.16
C VAL A 110 19.63 15.40 -16.08
N ALA A 111 20.96 15.44 -16.00
CA ALA A 111 21.80 16.22 -16.89
C ALA A 111 22.35 15.37 -18.05
N ASP A 112 22.74 16.01 -19.14
CA ASP A 112 23.34 15.37 -20.32
C ASP A 112 24.81 14.98 -20.06
N VAL A 113 25.03 13.88 -19.32
CA VAL A 113 26.37 13.37 -18.99
C VAL A 113 26.36 11.84 -18.99
N LEU A 114 27.45 11.24 -19.50
CA LEU A 114 27.72 9.79 -19.50
C LEU A 114 27.85 9.17 -18.08
N LEU A 115 28.04 9.99 -17.04
CA LEU A 115 28.40 9.57 -15.67
C LEU A 115 27.28 9.86 -14.65
N ASN A 116 26.01 9.58 -14.99
CA ASN A 116 24.87 9.57 -14.06
C ASN A 116 24.80 10.75 -13.05
N ASN A 117 25.20 11.96 -13.49
CA ASN A 117 25.09 13.15 -12.64
C ASN A 117 23.63 13.58 -12.57
N THR A 118 22.95 13.11 -11.54
CA THR A 118 21.56 13.43 -11.22
C THR A 118 21.51 14.24 -9.94
N LEU A 119 20.75 15.33 -9.95
CA LEU A 119 20.41 16.02 -8.71
C LEU A 119 19.15 15.38 -8.15
N HIS A 120 19.24 14.90 -6.92
CA HIS A 120 18.20 14.11 -6.26
C HIS A 120 17.65 14.83 -5.04
N SER A 121 16.34 14.82 -4.87
CA SER A 121 15.64 15.34 -3.70
C SER A 121 14.52 14.41 -3.29
N VAL A 122 14.35 14.22 -1.98
CA VAL A 122 13.38 13.28 -1.42
C VAL A 122 12.46 14.00 -0.43
N PHE A 123 11.16 13.73 -0.52
CA PHE A 123 10.13 14.34 0.32
C PHE A 123 9.21 13.27 0.87
N ASP A 124 8.94 13.26 2.18
CA ASP A 124 7.97 12.35 2.76
C ASP A 124 6.54 12.72 2.31
N ILE A 125 5.73 11.72 1.97
CA ILE A 125 4.33 11.89 1.57
C ILE A 125 3.43 11.07 2.51
N ILE A 126 2.32 11.67 2.90
CA ILE A 126 1.30 11.01 3.72
C ILE A 126 0.14 10.63 2.80
N ILE A 127 -0.10 9.33 2.64
CA ILE A 127 -1.28 8.82 1.95
C ILE A 127 -2.41 8.72 2.97
N GLY A 128 -3.42 9.57 2.83
CA GLY A 128 -4.62 9.53 3.66
C GLY A 128 -5.49 8.31 3.36
N ALA A 129 -6.34 7.94 4.31
CA ALA A 129 -7.44 7.04 4.03
C ALA A 129 -8.48 7.81 3.18
N ASP A 130 -9.00 7.17 2.13
CA ASP A 130 -10.12 7.73 1.39
C ASP A 130 -11.36 7.73 2.32
N PRO A 131 -11.93 8.91 2.64
CA PRO A 131 -13.12 8.99 3.48
C PRO A 131 -14.35 8.31 2.85
N MET A 132 -14.30 7.94 1.56
CA MET A 132 -15.40 7.28 0.85
C MET A 132 -15.15 5.81 0.54
N SER A 133 -14.16 5.16 1.16
CA SER A 133 -14.13 3.69 1.21
C SER A 133 -15.17 3.18 2.22
N ASN A 134 -16.44 3.53 1.97
CA ASN A 134 -17.57 2.66 2.22
C ASN A 134 -17.37 1.46 1.29
N HIS A 135 -16.41 0.60 1.62
CA HIS A 135 -16.48 -0.77 1.18
C HIS A 135 -17.76 -1.30 1.82
N VAL A 136 -18.82 -1.24 1.01
CA VAL A 136 -19.90 -2.22 0.88
C VAL A 136 -19.77 -3.28 1.97
N THR A 137 -20.25 -2.94 3.16
CA THR A 137 -21.04 -3.92 3.89
C THR A 137 -22.09 -4.27 2.87
N GLY A 138 -22.06 -5.49 2.33
CA GLY A 138 -23.12 -5.92 1.43
C GLY A 138 -24.43 -5.46 2.04
N ASP A 139 -25.27 -4.81 1.24
CA ASP A 139 -26.67 -4.54 1.58
C ASP A 139 -27.34 -5.89 1.87
N LEU A 140 -27.10 -6.43 3.05
CA LEU A 140 -28.17 -6.96 3.85
C LEU A 140 -28.87 -5.70 4.35
N SER A 141 -29.78 -5.21 3.51
CA SER A 141 -31.00 -4.62 4.01
C SER A 141 -31.57 -5.61 5.03
N MET A 142 -31.18 -5.47 6.29
CA MET A 142 -31.94 -5.99 7.39
C MET A 142 -33.18 -5.11 7.45
N SER A 143 -34.15 -5.42 6.57
CA SER A 143 -35.54 -5.13 6.89
C SER A 143 -35.75 -5.72 8.28
N ALA A 144 -35.94 -4.87 9.27
CA ALA A 144 -36.34 -5.30 10.59
C ALA A 144 -37.54 -6.25 10.40
N PRO A 145 -37.48 -7.52 10.83
CA PRO A 145 -38.64 -8.38 10.74
C PRO A 145 -39.71 -7.76 11.64
N SER A 146 -40.75 -7.22 11.02
CA SER A 146 -41.99 -6.88 11.73
C SER A 146 -42.44 -8.13 12.45
N ALA A 147 -42.55 -8.04 13.78
CA ALA A 147 -42.97 -9.14 14.62
C ALA A 147 -44.29 -9.75 14.08
N PRO A 148 -44.36 -11.06 13.82
CA PRO A 148 -45.63 -11.70 13.54
C PRO A 148 -46.50 -11.67 14.81
N PRO A 149 -47.84 -11.60 14.67
CA PRO A 149 -48.75 -11.54 15.80
C PRO A 149 -48.55 -12.74 16.72
N VAL A 150 -48.66 -12.48 18.03
CA VAL A 150 -48.56 -13.47 19.10
C VAL A 150 -49.52 -14.63 18.81
N VAL A 151 -48.97 -15.77 18.40
CA VAL A 151 -49.70 -17.04 18.38
C VAL A 151 -49.46 -17.71 19.72
N TYR A 152 -50.53 -17.87 20.49
CA TYR A 152 -50.54 -18.62 21.75
C TYR A 152 -49.96 -20.02 21.52
N ARG A 153 -48.85 -20.33 22.18
CA ARG A 153 -48.25 -21.68 22.20
C ARG A 153 -49.24 -22.63 22.88
N THR A 154 -49.85 -23.50 22.10
CA THR A 154 -50.40 -24.76 22.62
C THR A 154 -49.28 -25.78 22.60
N GLU A 155 -49.16 -26.55 23.68
CA GLU A 155 -48.14 -27.57 23.92
C GLU A 155 -48.03 -28.56 22.76
N SER A 156 -46.88 -28.60 22.07
CA SER A 156 -46.56 -29.70 21.15
C SER A 156 -45.04 -29.90 21.09
N LEU A 157 -44.62 -31.15 21.36
CA LEU A 157 -43.25 -31.67 21.37
C LEU A 157 -42.40 -31.23 20.15
N PRO A 158 -41.06 -31.18 20.28
CA PRO A 158 -40.19 -30.85 19.17
C PRO A 158 -40.30 -31.88 18.03
N PRO A 159 -40.13 -31.46 16.76
CA PRO A 159 -40.22 -32.35 15.61
C PRO A 159 -39.09 -33.38 15.63
N PRO A 160 -39.33 -34.61 15.12
CA PRO A 160 -38.29 -35.63 15.03
C PRO A 160 -37.22 -35.20 14.02
N TYR A 161 -35.95 -35.24 14.44
CA TYR A 161 -34.82 -34.99 13.56
C TYR A 161 -34.70 -36.12 12.52
N PRO A 162 -34.45 -35.81 11.23
CA PRO A 162 -34.03 -36.82 10.27
C PRO A 162 -32.63 -37.31 10.63
N SER A 163 -32.51 -38.59 11.00
CA SER A 163 -31.24 -39.28 11.14
C SER A 163 -30.55 -39.39 9.79
N LEU A 164 -29.54 -38.55 9.56
CA LEU A 164 -28.57 -38.77 8.49
C LEU A 164 -27.85 -40.09 8.79
N SER A 165 -28.10 -41.10 7.95
CA SER A 165 -27.35 -42.35 7.95
C SER A 165 -25.86 -42.05 7.82
N LEU A 166 -25.08 -42.41 8.84
CA LEU A 166 -23.63 -42.46 8.77
C LEU A 166 -23.22 -43.40 7.63
N THR A 167 -22.79 -42.83 6.51
CA THR A 167 -21.91 -43.50 5.55
C THR A 167 -20.56 -42.82 5.61
N ALA A 168 -19.65 -43.48 6.34
CA ALA A 168 -18.20 -43.38 6.30
C ALA A 168 -17.57 -41.97 6.27
N PHE A 169 -17.48 -41.35 7.45
CA PHE A 169 -16.34 -40.46 7.72
C PHE A 169 -15.10 -41.36 7.87
N SER A 170 -14.20 -41.33 6.88
CA SER A 170 -12.81 -41.71 7.16
C SER A 170 -12.33 -40.81 8.29
N ALA A 171 -11.83 -41.40 9.37
CA ALA A 171 -11.25 -40.64 10.47
C ALA A 171 -10.17 -39.69 9.90
N PRO A 172 -10.03 -38.45 10.41
CA PRO A 172 -8.91 -37.61 10.03
C PRO A 172 -7.59 -38.34 10.34
N PRO A 173 -6.56 -38.21 9.48
CA PRO A 173 -5.30 -38.92 9.64
C PRO A 173 -4.64 -38.59 10.98
N SER A 174 -3.93 -39.56 11.53
CA SER A 174 -3.15 -39.39 12.74
C SER A 174 -1.96 -38.45 12.50
N TYR A 175 -1.47 -37.81 13.56
CA TYR A 175 -0.28 -36.94 13.52
C TYR A 175 0.96 -37.68 12.98
N ASP A 176 1.10 -38.98 13.29
CA ASP A 176 2.19 -39.82 12.79
C ASP A 176 2.10 -40.09 11.28
N GLU A 177 0.90 -40.04 10.70
CA GLU A 177 0.67 -40.22 9.26
C GLU A 177 1.06 -38.98 8.46
N SER A 178 0.95 -37.79 9.07
CA SER A 178 1.25 -36.51 8.41
C SER A 178 2.75 -36.21 8.30
N THR A 179 3.59 -36.87 9.11
CA THR A 179 5.06 -36.65 9.09
C THR A 179 5.81 -37.65 8.19
N ALA A 180 5.23 -38.81 7.91
CA ALA A 180 5.83 -39.83 7.04
C ALA A 180 5.83 -39.46 5.54
N GLU A 181 4.98 -38.53 5.12
CA GLU A 181 4.85 -38.14 3.70
C GLU A 181 5.93 -37.14 3.23
N THR A 182 6.76 -36.63 4.16
CA THR A 182 7.82 -35.65 3.85
C THR A 182 9.18 -36.29 3.49
N GLU A 183 9.35 -37.61 3.64
CA GLU A 183 10.63 -38.30 3.36
C GLU A 183 10.66 -39.12 2.05
N ARG A 184 9.71 -38.91 1.15
CA ARG A 184 9.75 -39.48 -0.22
C ARG A 184 9.76 -38.40 -1.30
N LEU A 185 10.84 -37.63 -1.36
CA LEU A 185 11.31 -36.93 -2.56
C LEU A 185 12.85 -36.94 -2.60
#